data_AF-A0A7S3KCG9-F1
#
_entry.id   AF-A0A7S3KCG9-F1
#
_cell.length_a   1.000
_cell.length_b   1.000
_cell.length_c   1.000
_cell.angle_alpha   90.00
_cell.angle_beta   90.00
_cell.angle_gamma   90.00
#
_symmetry.space_group_name_H-M   'P 1'
#
loop_
_entity.id
_entity.type
_entity.pdbx_description
1 polymer ?
#
loop_
_entity_poly.entity_id
_entity_poly.type
_entity_poly.pdbx_seq_one_letter_code
_entity_poly.pdbx_strand_id
1 'polypeptide(L)'
;AEVKEKEALIKLKMKISKEAYENKKVIKAEIQDNIEDRMDKLNRILTSIENCSKRDMSQVPQSYDRLKENERKIVEILLHIIFLRQIPDAKFSLFVTKTLAIISQKDKIVPILRARRDTNFSETAVAKIKAFTQRYGDDKFEKPVFRHIAKYLQGLVKKFNLKVMLESRYEKLDRTNQTLVQSELEVAKYRNLVEDYKEELEDLIIKQRNQEDDIRRQNKSVSEEEARNEQVYKEIAQSLKKAEGKLVKSKIRMK
;
A
#
# COMPACT_ATOMS: atom_id res chain seq x y z
N ALA A 1 15.86 -2.98 30.24
CA ALA A 1 14.56 -2.31 30.05
C ALA A 1 14.40 -1.89 28.58
N GLU A 2 15.40 -1.23 28.03
CA GLU A 2 15.48 -0.78 26.63
C GLU A 2 15.18 -1.89 25.59
N VAL A 3 15.75 -3.09 25.73
CA VAL A 3 15.42 -4.25 24.87
C VAL A 3 13.91 -4.53 24.84
N LYS A 4 13.24 -4.53 26.00
CA LYS A 4 11.79 -4.79 26.09
C LYS A 4 10.96 -3.68 25.43
N GLU A 5 11.41 -2.43 25.51
CA GLU A 5 10.78 -1.29 24.85
C GLU A 5 10.88 -1.41 23.33
N LYS A 6 12.06 -1.73 22.79
CA LYS A 6 12.26 -1.93 21.35
C LYS A 6 11.50 -3.15 20.82
N GLU A 7 11.43 -4.24 21.57
CA GLU A 7 10.61 -5.42 21.22
C GLU A 7 9.10 -5.09 21.18
N ALA A 8 8.62 -4.23 22.08
CA ALA A 8 7.24 -3.74 22.04
C ALA A 8 6.96 -2.88 20.80
N LEU A 9 7.90 -2.00 20.43
CA LEU A 9 7.82 -1.20 19.19
C LEU A 9 7.78 -2.08 17.93
N ILE A 10 8.60 -3.14 17.86
CA ILE A 10 8.58 -4.11 16.76
C ILE A 10 7.19 -4.75 16.63
N LYS A 11 6.60 -5.24 17.74
CA LYS A 11 5.26 -5.85 17.73
C LYS A 11 4.18 -4.90 17.21
N LEU A 12 4.22 -3.63 17.65
CA LEU A 12 3.29 -2.60 17.20
C LEU A 12 3.40 -2.36 15.69
N LYS A 13 4.63 -2.19 15.19
CA LYS A 13 4.89 -1.95 13.76
C LYS A 13 4.50 -3.13 12.88
N MET A 14 4.74 -4.36 13.34
CA MET A 14 4.26 -5.57 12.66
C MET A 14 2.73 -5.62 12.56
N LYS A 15 2.01 -5.20 13.62
CA LYS A 15 0.54 -5.11 13.59
C LYS A 15 0.06 -4.10 12.54
N ILE A 16 0.62 -2.89 12.53
CA ILE A 16 0.32 -1.84 11.55
C ILE A 16 0.57 -2.34 10.11
N SER A 17 1.69 -3.04 9.89
CA SER A 17 2.05 -3.58 8.58
C SER A 17 1.03 -4.63 8.10
N LYS A 18 0.53 -5.48 9.01
CA LYS A 18 -0.51 -6.46 8.69
C LYS A 18 -1.83 -5.78 8.30
N GLU A 19 -2.26 -4.77 9.05
CA GLU A 19 -3.48 -4.00 8.75
C GLU A 19 -3.37 -3.28 7.40
N ALA A 20 -2.21 -2.67 7.12
CA ALA A 20 -1.93 -2.04 5.82
C ALA A 20 -1.99 -3.04 4.65
N TYR A 21 -1.49 -4.26 4.84
CA TYR A 21 -1.56 -5.33 3.83
C TYR A 21 -2.99 -5.78 3.53
N GLU A 22 -3.80 -6.02 4.56
CA GLU A 22 -5.22 -6.38 4.37
C GLU A 22 -5.99 -5.26 3.68
N ASN A 23 -5.79 -4.00 4.08
CA ASN A 23 -6.39 -2.83 3.42
C ASN A 23 -5.99 -2.74 1.94
N LYS A 24 -4.71 -2.97 1.62
CA LYS A 24 -4.20 -3.01 0.24
C LYS A 24 -4.93 -4.07 -0.59
N LYS A 25 -5.13 -5.28 -0.02
CA LYS A 25 -5.81 -6.39 -0.69
C LYS A 25 -7.27 -6.05 -0.99
N VAL A 26 -7.99 -5.48 -0.01
CA VAL A 26 -9.39 -5.06 -0.17
C VAL A 26 -9.52 -3.97 -1.25
N ILE A 27 -8.72 -2.91 -1.17
CA ILE A 27 -8.75 -1.80 -2.15
C ILE A 27 -8.49 -2.32 -3.57
N LYS A 28 -7.52 -3.22 -3.75
CA LYS A 28 -7.19 -3.79 -5.07
C LYS A 28 -8.36 -4.60 -5.64
N ALA A 29 -9.01 -5.43 -4.82
CA ALA A 29 -10.18 -6.21 -5.24
C ALA A 29 -11.34 -5.29 -5.63
N GLU A 30 -11.68 -4.32 -4.78
CA GLU A 30 -12.75 -3.35 -5.07
C GLU A 30 -12.50 -2.56 -6.36
N ILE A 31 -11.24 -2.18 -6.64
CA ILE A 31 -10.87 -1.50 -7.88
C ILE A 31 -11.16 -2.40 -9.09
N GLN A 32 -10.76 -3.67 -9.04
CA GLN A 32 -10.92 -4.62 -10.14
C GLN A 32 -12.41 -4.88 -10.42
N ASP A 33 -13.19 -5.17 -9.38
CA ASP A 33 -14.63 -5.46 -9.48
C ASP A 33 -15.39 -4.28 -10.10
N ASN A 34 -15.06 -3.05 -9.70
CA ASN A 34 -15.69 -1.85 -10.27
C ASN A 34 -15.36 -1.63 -11.74
N ILE A 35 -14.13 -1.94 -12.18
CA ILE A 35 -13.74 -1.85 -13.59
C ILE A 35 -14.51 -2.90 -14.40
N GLU A 36 -14.54 -4.14 -13.94
CA GLU A 36 -15.20 -5.25 -14.63
C GLU A 36 -16.70 -5.01 -14.78
N ASP A 37 -17.41 -4.66 -13.70
CA ASP A 37 -18.85 -4.33 -13.75
C ASP A 37 -19.14 -3.18 -14.73
N ARG A 38 -18.26 -2.15 -14.77
CA ARG A 38 -18.43 -1.03 -15.69
C ARG A 38 -18.24 -1.46 -17.14
N MET A 39 -17.25 -2.30 -17.41
CA MET A 39 -16.95 -2.79 -18.75
C MET A 39 -18.04 -3.74 -19.25
N ASP A 40 -18.59 -4.58 -18.37
CA ASP A 40 -19.73 -5.43 -18.68
C ASP A 40 -20.98 -4.62 -19.02
N LYS A 41 -21.28 -3.57 -18.25
CA LYS A 41 -22.38 -2.65 -18.56
C LYS A 41 -22.22 -1.99 -19.93
N LEU A 42 -21.01 -1.55 -20.28
CA LEU A 42 -20.72 -1.01 -21.62
C LEU A 42 -20.89 -2.07 -22.71
N ASN A 43 -20.43 -3.30 -22.49
CA ASN A 43 -20.57 -4.40 -23.45
C ASN A 43 -22.04 -4.77 -23.69
N ARG A 44 -22.88 -4.76 -22.65
CA ARG A 44 -24.34 -4.97 -22.79
C ARG A 44 -25.00 -3.89 -23.65
N ILE A 45 -24.57 -2.63 -23.51
CA ILE A 45 -25.05 -1.55 -24.35
C ILE A 45 -24.58 -1.73 -25.80
N LEU A 46 -23.32 -2.09 -26.03
CA LEU A 46 -22.81 -2.39 -27.37
C LEU A 46 -23.56 -3.54 -28.03
N THR A 47 -23.89 -4.59 -27.28
CA THR A 47 -24.73 -5.71 -27.74
C THR A 47 -26.14 -5.21 -28.12
N SER A 48 -26.68 -4.23 -27.39
CA SER A 48 -27.96 -3.62 -27.75
C SER A 48 -27.89 -2.84 -29.07
N ILE A 49 -26.77 -2.16 -29.35
CA ILE A 49 -26.53 -1.50 -30.66
C ILE A 49 -26.40 -2.54 -31.77
N GLU A 50 -25.71 -3.66 -31.50
CA GLU A 50 -25.52 -4.77 -32.44
C GLU A 50 -26.85 -5.48 -32.80
N ASN A 51 -27.78 -5.51 -31.85
CA ASN A 51 -29.12 -6.08 -32.01
C ASN A 51 -30.13 -5.13 -32.66
N CYS A 52 -29.78 -3.85 -32.91
CA CYS A 52 -30.62 -2.98 -33.74
C CYS A 52 -30.85 -3.64 -35.10
N SER A 53 -32.10 -3.67 -35.55
CA SER A 53 -32.44 -4.30 -36.82
C SER A 53 -31.83 -3.51 -37.98
N LYS A 54 -31.71 -4.16 -39.16
CA LYS A 54 -31.31 -3.46 -40.40
C LYS A 54 -32.24 -2.27 -40.68
N ARG A 55 -33.53 -2.40 -40.34
CA ARG A 55 -34.52 -1.33 -40.46
C ARG A 55 -34.17 -0.15 -39.56
N ASP A 56 -33.87 -0.39 -38.28
CA ASP A 56 -33.51 0.67 -37.32
C ASP A 56 -32.25 1.42 -37.75
N MET A 57 -31.26 0.71 -38.29
CA MET A 57 -30.03 1.31 -38.81
C MET A 57 -30.26 2.12 -40.10
N SER A 58 -31.14 1.65 -40.99
CA SER A 58 -31.48 2.35 -42.24
C SER A 58 -32.27 3.65 -42.02
N GLN A 59 -32.90 3.81 -40.86
CA GLN A 59 -33.65 5.03 -40.49
C GLN A 59 -32.73 6.19 -40.09
N VAL A 60 -31.42 5.96 -39.97
CA VAL A 60 -30.44 7.01 -39.70
C VAL A 60 -30.34 7.94 -40.92
N PRO A 61 -30.71 9.23 -40.79
CA PRO A 61 -30.64 10.16 -41.90
C PRO A 61 -29.21 10.31 -42.40
N GLN A 62 -29.02 10.36 -43.71
CA GLN A 62 -27.71 10.58 -44.34
C GLN A 62 -27.36 12.07 -44.50
N SER A 63 -28.26 12.96 -44.03
CA SER A 63 -28.07 14.42 -44.04
C SER A 63 -28.19 14.95 -42.60
N TYR A 64 -27.25 15.82 -42.23
CA TYR A 64 -27.15 16.39 -40.89
C TYR A 64 -28.37 17.24 -40.52
N ASP A 65 -28.91 18.00 -41.48
CA ASP A 65 -30.02 18.92 -41.24
C ASP A 65 -31.34 18.20 -40.89
N ARG A 66 -31.45 16.93 -41.30
CA ARG A 66 -32.60 16.06 -41.00
C ARG A 66 -32.56 15.44 -39.60
N LEU A 67 -31.47 15.64 -38.85
CA LEU A 67 -31.35 15.17 -37.48
C LEU A 67 -31.99 16.17 -36.52
N LYS A 68 -32.56 15.64 -35.43
CA LYS A 68 -32.93 16.46 -34.27
C LYS A 68 -31.69 17.01 -33.57
N GLU A 69 -31.85 18.08 -32.80
CA GLU A 69 -30.73 18.74 -32.10
C GLU A 69 -29.92 17.76 -31.23
N ASN A 70 -30.60 16.91 -30.45
CA ASN A 70 -29.94 15.90 -29.61
C ASN A 70 -29.21 14.82 -30.43
N GLU A 71 -29.76 14.39 -31.56
CA GLU A 71 -29.11 13.46 -32.50
C GLU A 71 -27.87 14.10 -33.16
N ARG A 72 -27.93 15.39 -33.52
CA ARG A 72 -26.78 16.16 -34.03
C ARG A 72 -25.65 16.19 -33.02
N LYS A 73 -25.96 16.40 -31.73
CA LYS A 73 -24.96 16.37 -30.66
C LYS A 73 -24.30 15.01 -30.49
N ILE A 74 -25.02 13.91 -30.68
CA ILE A 74 -24.41 12.57 -30.72
C ILE A 74 -23.42 12.46 -31.88
N VAL A 75 -23.80 12.91 -33.07
CA VAL A 75 -22.91 12.87 -34.25
C VAL A 75 -21.67 13.72 -34.03
N GLU A 76 -21.83 14.94 -33.49
CA GLU A 76 -20.72 15.81 -33.11
C GLU A 76 -19.74 15.11 -32.15
N ILE A 77 -20.25 14.39 -31.15
CA ILE A 77 -19.42 13.62 -30.21
C ILE A 77 -18.74 12.44 -30.90
N LEU A 78 -19.48 11.68 -31.72
CA LEU A 78 -18.95 10.52 -32.42
C LEU A 78 -17.85 10.89 -33.42
N LEU A 79 -17.88 12.09 -34.01
CA LEU A 79 -16.76 12.60 -34.79
C LEU A 79 -15.45 12.58 -33.99
N HIS A 80 -15.50 13.02 -32.73
CA HIS A 80 -14.33 13.07 -31.87
C HIS A 80 -13.90 11.66 -31.47
N ILE A 81 -14.85 10.75 -31.22
CA ILE A 81 -14.57 9.36 -30.82
C ILE A 81 -13.98 8.54 -31.98
N ILE A 82 -14.52 8.68 -33.18
CA ILE A 82 -14.11 7.90 -34.36
C ILE A 82 -12.74 8.37 -34.85
N PHE A 83 -12.58 9.69 -35.04
CA PHE A 83 -11.42 10.26 -35.72
C PHE A 83 -10.29 10.70 -34.78
N LEU A 84 -10.55 10.81 -33.47
CA LEU A 84 -9.54 11.17 -32.44
C LEU A 84 -8.73 12.43 -32.73
N ARG A 85 -9.28 13.37 -33.48
CA ARG A 85 -8.61 14.62 -33.85
C ARG A 85 -9.58 15.78 -33.89
N GLN A 86 -9.06 17.00 -33.77
CA GLN A 86 -9.83 18.19 -34.12
C GLN A 86 -10.11 18.18 -35.62
N ILE A 87 -11.36 18.41 -35.98
CA ILE A 87 -11.80 18.44 -37.37
C ILE A 87 -11.92 19.91 -37.76
N PRO A 88 -11.15 20.38 -38.75
CA PRO A 88 -11.27 21.76 -39.22
C PRO A 88 -12.65 21.99 -39.85
N ASP A 89 -13.21 23.19 -39.66
CA ASP A 89 -14.58 23.53 -40.08
C ASP A 89 -14.82 23.27 -41.56
N ALA A 90 -13.84 23.59 -42.41
CA ALA A 90 -13.89 23.36 -43.86
C ALA A 90 -14.11 21.88 -44.26
N LYS A 91 -13.79 20.93 -43.37
CA LYS A 91 -13.98 19.49 -43.60
C LYS A 91 -15.12 18.90 -42.76
N PHE A 92 -15.75 19.67 -41.88
CA PHE A 92 -16.76 19.19 -40.94
C PHE A 92 -17.88 18.41 -41.63
N SER A 93 -18.46 18.97 -42.68
CA SER A 93 -19.54 18.34 -43.47
C SER A 93 -19.16 16.96 -44.00
N LEU A 94 -17.94 16.80 -44.53
CA LEU A 94 -17.44 15.52 -45.04
C LEU A 94 -17.36 14.46 -43.93
N PHE A 95 -16.83 14.83 -42.76
CA PHE A 95 -16.69 13.89 -41.64
C PHE A 95 -18.04 13.56 -41.00
N VAL A 96 -18.99 14.48 -40.99
CA VAL A 96 -20.37 14.24 -40.55
C VAL A 96 -21.02 13.18 -41.42
N THR A 97 -20.96 13.31 -42.75
CA THR A 97 -21.51 12.31 -43.68
C THR A 97 -20.86 10.94 -43.48
N LYS A 98 -19.54 10.90 -43.31
CA LYS A 98 -18.83 9.64 -42.98
C LYS A 98 -19.29 9.03 -41.66
N THR A 99 -19.51 9.86 -40.64
CA THR A 99 -19.99 9.41 -39.33
C THR A 99 -21.41 8.84 -39.41
N LEU A 100 -22.30 9.51 -40.14
CA LEU A 100 -23.67 9.01 -40.37
C LEU A 100 -23.69 7.68 -41.13
N ALA A 101 -22.81 7.54 -42.13
CA ALA A 101 -22.64 6.28 -42.84
C ALA A 101 -22.06 5.14 -41.97
N ILE A 102 -21.27 5.47 -40.94
CA ILE A 102 -20.79 4.51 -39.95
C ILE A 102 -21.91 4.11 -38.99
N ILE A 103 -22.68 5.09 -38.47
CA ILE A 103 -23.79 4.83 -37.54
C ILE A 103 -24.87 3.95 -38.18
N SER A 104 -25.13 4.13 -39.48
CA SER A 104 -26.10 3.32 -40.23
C SER A 104 -25.65 1.87 -40.50
N GLN A 105 -24.48 1.47 -40.02
CA GLN A 105 -23.90 0.13 -40.25
C GLN A 105 -23.41 -0.46 -38.93
N LYS A 106 -24.17 -1.40 -38.36
CA LYS A 106 -23.83 -2.04 -37.07
C LYS A 106 -22.43 -2.66 -37.05
N ASP A 107 -22.04 -3.29 -38.16
CA ASP A 107 -20.74 -3.95 -38.33
C ASP A 107 -19.57 -2.95 -38.36
N LYS A 108 -19.85 -1.64 -38.47
CA LYS A 108 -18.85 -0.58 -38.40
C LYS A 108 -18.87 0.15 -37.06
N ILE A 109 -20.04 0.60 -36.60
CA ILE A 109 -20.12 1.41 -35.38
C ILE A 109 -19.74 0.62 -34.12
N VAL A 110 -20.18 -0.64 -33.99
CA VAL A 110 -19.92 -1.42 -32.77
C VAL A 110 -18.44 -1.72 -32.58
N PRO A 111 -17.68 -2.20 -33.60
CA PRO A 111 -16.24 -2.39 -33.45
C PRO A 111 -15.49 -1.10 -33.11
N ILE A 112 -15.87 0.04 -33.71
CA ILE A 112 -15.23 1.32 -33.41
C ILE A 112 -15.48 1.72 -31.95
N LEU A 113 -16.72 1.70 -31.49
CA LEU A 113 -17.03 2.04 -30.11
C LEU A 113 -16.31 1.11 -29.12
N ARG A 114 -16.27 -0.19 -29.41
CA ARG A 114 -15.55 -1.18 -28.61
C ARG A 114 -14.06 -0.88 -28.54
N ALA A 115 -13.41 -0.60 -29.67
CA ALA A 115 -11.98 -0.27 -29.73
C ALA A 115 -11.66 1.05 -29.02
N ARG A 116 -12.60 2.01 -29.03
CA ARG A 116 -12.42 3.34 -28.44
C ARG A 116 -12.79 3.43 -26.96
N ARG A 117 -13.36 2.37 -26.36
CA ARG A 117 -13.84 2.39 -24.97
C ARG A 117 -12.72 2.66 -23.95
N ASP A 118 -11.49 2.23 -24.26
CA ASP A 118 -10.30 2.34 -23.40
C ASP A 118 -9.38 3.50 -23.82
N THR A 119 -9.78 4.30 -24.82
CA THR A 119 -9.00 5.45 -25.27
C THR A 119 -9.03 6.57 -24.23
N ASN A 120 -7.85 7.13 -23.94
CA ASN A 120 -7.75 8.39 -23.20
C ASN A 120 -8.17 9.54 -24.12
N PHE A 121 -9.46 9.87 -24.11
CA PHE A 121 -9.97 11.02 -24.84
C PHE A 121 -9.40 12.32 -24.29
N SER A 122 -9.26 13.32 -25.14
CA SER A 122 -8.88 14.67 -24.70
C SER A 122 -9.92 15.24 -23.74
N GLU A 123 -9.48 16.14 -22.86
CA GLU A 123 -10.36 16.82 -21.90
C GLU A 123 -11.56 17.47 -22.60
N THR A 124 -11.33 18.08 -23.77
CA THR A 124 -12.39 18.68 -24.60
C THR A 124 -13.43 17.64 -25.03
N ALA A 125 -13.00 16.45 -25.45
CA ALA A 125 -13.93 15.39 -25.84
C ALA A 125 -14.71 14.87 -24.62
N VAL A 126 -14.04 14.66 -23.48
CA VAL A 126 -14.69 14.28 -22.22
C VAL A 126 -15.72 15.33 -21.78
N ALA A 127 -15.37 16.62 -21.85
CA ALA A 127 -16.26 17.72 -21.51
C ALA A 127 -17.51 17.76 -22.41
N LYS A 128 -17.35 17.55 -23.72
CA LYS A 128 -18.48 17.45 -24.66
C LYS A 128 -19.40 16.28 -24.32
N ILE A 129 -18.86 15.11 -24.01
CA ILE A 129 -19.66 13.93 -23.63
C ILE A 129 -20.40 14.18 -22.30
N LYS A 130 -19.74 14.82 -21.32
CA LYS A 130 -20.35 15.21 -20.03
C LYS A 130 -21.50 16.20 -20.23
N ALA A 131 -21.26 17.28 -20.99
CA ALA A 131 -22.28 18.29 -21.29
C ALA A 131 -23.50 17.69 -22.01
N PHE A 132 -23.28 16.81 -22.99
CA PHE A 132 -24.37 16.09 -23.64
C PHE A 132 -25.14 15.19 -22.67
N THR A 133 -24.44 14.42 -21.84
CA THR A 133 -25.08 13.51 -20.87
C THR A 133 -25.93 14.27 -19.86
N GLN A 134 -25.48 15.44 -19.41
CA GLN A 134 -26.21 16.28 -18.46
C GLN A 134 -27.47 16.90 -19.09
N ARG A 135 -27.40 17.29 -20.36
CA ARG A 135 -28.49 18.02 -21.03
C ARG A 135 -29.50 17.12 -21.74
N TYR A 136 -29.06 16.01 -22.31
CA TYR A 136 -29.86 15.13 -23.17
C TYR A 136 -29.79 13.66 -22.73
N GLY A 137 -29.31 13.39 -21.52
CA GLY A 137 -29.12 12.02 -21.04
C GLY A 137 -30.42 11.21 -20.98
N ASP A 138 -31.51 11.85 -20.59
CA ASP A 138 -32.83 11.23 -20.43
C ASP A 138 -33.77 11.51 -21.60
N ASP A 139 -33.26 12.11 -22.67
CA ASP A 139 -34.05 12.44 -23.84
C ASP A 139 -34.64 11.19 -24.51
N LYS A 140 -35.88 11.34 -24.99
CA LYS A 140 -36.50 10.35 -25.84
C LYS A 140 -35.96 10.46 -27.26
N PHE A 141 -35.05 9.57 -27.61
CA PHE A 141 -34.62 9.37 -28.99
C PHE A 141 -35.68 8.57 -29.75
N GLU A 142 -36.11 9.10 -30.90
CA GLU A 142 -37.04 8.42 -31.81
C GLU A 142 -36.41 7.16 -32.39
N LYS A 143 -35.13 7.25 -32.77
CA LYS A 143 -34.41 6.17 -33.44
C LYS A 143 -33.69 5.30 -32.39
N PRO A 144 -33.91 3.97 -32.37
CA PRO A 144 -33.32 3.09 -31.37
C PRO A 144 -31.78 3.18 -31.29
N VAL A 145 -31.11 3.28 -32.44
CA VAL A 145 -29.64 3.36 -32.50
C VAL A 145 -29.09 4.59 -31.75
N PHE A 146 -29.67 5.78 -31.93
CA PHE A 146 -29.25 6.98 -31.21
C PHE A 146 -29.50 6.85 -29.70
N ARG A 147 -30.60 6.19 -29.30
CA ARG A 147 -30.88 5.89 -27.88
C ARG A 147 -29.79 5.04 -27.26
N HIS A 148 -29.38 3.96 -27.93
CA HIS A 148 -28.36 3.05 -27.40
C HIS A 148 -26.97 3.71 -27.40
N ILE A 149 -26.65 4.52 -28.42
CA ILE A 149 -25.42 5.32 -28.44
C ILE A 149 -25.42 6.34 -27.30
N ALA A 150 -26.54 7.04 -27.04
CA ALA A 150 -26.63 7.96 -25.90
C ALA A 150 -26.35 7.25 -24.58
N LYS A 151 -26.97 6.08 -24.34
CA LYS A 151 -26.68 5.23 -23.16
C LYS A 151 -25.21 4.83 -23.09
N TYR A 152 -24.58 4.54 -24.22
CA TYR A 152 -23.16 4.21 -24.29
C TYR A 152 -22.29 5.41 -23.88
N LEU A 153 -22.61 6.61 -24.35
CA LEU A 153 -21.93 7.85 -23.98
C LEU A 153 -22.07 8.18 -22.49
N GLN A 154 -23.28 8.04 -21.93
CA GLN A 154 -23.48 8.10 -20.46
C GLN A 154 -22.64 7.04 -19.74
N GLY A 155 -22.59 5.86 -20.34
CA GLY A 155 -21.75 4.74 -19.99
C GLY A 155 -20.29 5.15 -19.76
N LEU A 156 -19.72 5.82 -20.77
CA LEU A 156 -18.37 6.36 -20.80
C LEU A 156 -18.15 7.46 -19.77
N VAL A 157 -19.08 8.40 -19.58
CA VAL A 157 -18.95 9.45 -18.55
C VAL A 157 -18.76 8.85 -17.17
N LYS A 158 -19.62 7.89 -16.80
CA LYS A 158 -19.49 7.21 -15.51
C LYS A 158 -18.18 6.42 -15.43
N LYS A 159 -17.67 5.85 -16.53
CA LYS A 159 -16.33 5.24 -16.58
C LYS A 159 -15.22 6.27 -16.34
N PHE A 160 -15.28 7.46 -16.94
CA PHE A 160 -14.29 8.51 -16.70
C PHE A 160 -14.31 8.98 -15.25
N ASN A 161 -15.49 9.19 -14.67
CA ASN A 161 -15.62 9.56 -13.27
C ASN A 161 -15.07 8.45 -12.35
N LEU A 162 -15.37 7.18 -12.68
CA LEU A 162 -14.80 6.04 -11.98
C LEU A 162 -13.27 6.02 -12.10
N LYS A 163 -12.71 6.24 -13.30
CA LYS A 163 -11.25 6.29 -13.50
C LYS A 163 -10.58 7.32 -12.59
N VAL A 164 -11.13 8.53 -12.50
CA VAL A 164 -10.61 9.58 -11.59
C VAL A 164 -10.70 9.13 -10.13
N MET A 165 -11.81 8.52 -9.72
CA MET A 165 -11.94 7.96 -8.37
C MET A 165 -10.94 6.83 -8.10
N LEU A 166 -10.69 5.97 -9.09
CA LEU A 166 -9.74 4.87 -9.00
C LEU A 166 -8.31 5.38 -8.94
N GLU A 167 -7.95 6.43 -9.68
CA GLU A 167 -6.63 7.10 -9.59
C GLU A 167 -6.36 7.57 -8.15
N SER A 168 -7.33 8.22 -7.49
CA SER A 168 -7.21 8.59 -6.08
C SER A 168 -7.06 7.36 -5.15
N ARG A 169 -7.74 6.24 -5.45
CA ARG A 169 -7.58 4.99 -4.69
C ARG A 169 -6.22 4.33 -4.93
N TYR A 170 -5.68 4.39 -6.15
CA TYR A 170 -4.34 3.93 -6.48
C TYR A 170 -3.27 4.77 -5.79
N GLU A 171 -3.44 6.08 -5.69
CA GLU A 171 -2.55 6.94 -4.89
C GLU A 171 -2.56 6.54 -3.41
N LYS A 172 -3.75 6.26 -2.83
CA LYS A 172 -3.85 5.75 -1.46
C LYS A 172 -3.16 4.40 -1.30
N LEU A 173 -3.30 3.51 -2.29
CA LEU A 173 -2.62 2.21 -2.32
C LEU A 173 -1.11 2.39 -2.33
N ASP A 174 -0.61 3.33 -3.12
CA ASP A 174 0.82 3.62 -3.24
C ASP A 174 1.39 4.19 -1.95
N ARG A 175 0.70 5.15 -1.32
CA ARG A 175 1.07 5.65 0.02
C ARG A 175 1.10 4.53 1.06
N THR A 176 0.11 3.64 1.03
CA THR A 176 0.06 2.48 1.94
C THR A 176 1.25 1.54 1.71
N ASN A 177 1.64 1.31 0.46
CA ASN A 177 2.85 0.53 0.13
C ASN A 177 4.12 1.21 0.67
N GLN A 178 4.24 2.53 0.50
CA GLN A 178 5.39 3.28 1.01
C GLN A 178 5.47 3.18 2.54
N THR A 179 4.36 3.31 3.26
CA THR A 179 4.30 3.13 4.72
C THR A 179 4.69 1.70 5.13
N LEU A 180 4.25 0.68 4.38
CA LEU A 180 4.61 -0.71 4.66
C LEU A 180 6.12 -0.94 4.51
N VAL A 181 6.71 -0.48 3.40
CA VAL A 181 8.15 -0.57 3.15
C VAL A 181 8.94 0.17 4.24
N GLN A 182 8.51 1.37 4.63
CA GLN A 182 9.17 2.13 5.70
C GLN A 182 9.07 1.41 7.06
N SER A 183 7.91 0.87 7.39
CA SER A 183 7.69 0.11 8.62
C SER A 183 8.55 -1.16 8.67
N GLU A 184 8.69 -1.88 7.55
CA GLU A 184 9.57 -3.05 7.43
C GLU A 184 11.05 -2.68 7.66
N LEU A 185 11.50 -1.55 7.10
CA LEU A 185 12.86 -1.04 7.31
C LEU A 185 13.11 -0.64 8.78
N GLU A 186 12.14 0.00 9.43
CA GLU A 186 12.25 0.36 10.84
C GLU A 186 12.28 -0.88 11.75
N VAL A 187 11.43 -1.88 11.46
CA VAL A 187 11.46 -3.16 12.18
C VAL A 187 12.82 -3.82 12.04
N ALA A 188 13.42 -3.82 10.85
CA ALA A 188 14.77 -4.35 10.65
C ALA A 188 15.81 -3.59 11.48
N LYS A 189 15.77 -2.25 11.49
CA LYS A 189 16.66 -1.42 12.33
C LYS A 189 16.53 -1.73 13.82
N TYR A 190 15.29 -1.82 14.33
CA TYR A 190 15.06 -2.14 15.73
C TYR A 190 15.47 -3.55 16.09
N ARG A 191 15.34 -4.52 15.18
CA ARG A 191 15.83 -5.89 15.40
C ARG A 191 17.34 -5.92 15.57
N ASN A 192 18.07 -5.22 14.70
CA ASN A 192 19.53 -5.14 14.80
C ASN A 192 19.95 -4.50 16.13
N LEU A 193 19.35 -3.36 16.50
CA LEU A 193 19.62 -2.71 17.80
C LEU A 193 19.33 -3.61 19.00
N VAL A 194 18.24 -4.40 18.94
CA VAL A 194 17.91 -5.35 20.00
C VAL A 194 18.97 -6.44 20.11
N GLU A 195 19.52 -6.90 18.99
CA GLU A 195 20.58 -7.90 18.96
C GLU A 195 21.89 -7.32 19.53
N ASP A 196 22.29 -6.13 19.07
CA ASP A 196 23.48 -5.41 19.58
C ASP A 196 23.40 -5.24 21.11
N TYR A 197 22.24 -4.80 21.63
CA TYR A 197 22.04 -4.65 23.08
C TYR A 197 22.00 -5.98 23.84
N LYS A 198 21.62 -7.09 23.19
CA LYS A 198 21.66 -8.43 23.81
C LYS A 198 23.09 -8.93 23.94
N GLU A 199 23.90 -8.75 22.90
CA GLU A 199 25.32 -9.09 22.91
C GLU A 199 26.07 -8.28 23.98
N GLU A 200 25.84 -6.96 24.05
CA GLU A 200 26.42 -6.10 25.10
C GLU A 200 26.02 -6.54 26.52
N LEU A 201 24.76 -6.95 26.71
CA LEU A 201 24.27 -7.46 27.99
C LEU A 201 24.94 -8.79 28.39
N GLU A 202 25.12 -9.72 27.45
CA GLU A 202 25.82 -10.97 27.71
C GLU A 202 27.27 -10.73 28.12
N ASP A 203 27.97 -9.84 27.43
CA ASP A 203 29.35 -9.45 27.77
C ASP A 203 29.47 -8.88 29.18
N LEU A 204 28.53 -7.99 29.57
CA LEU A 204 28.49 -7.43 30.92
C LEU A 204 28.20 -8.49 31.98
N ILE A 205 27.29 -9.42 31.71
CA ILE A 205 26.99 -10.54 32.62
C ILE A 205 28.23 -11.43 32.81
N ILE A 206 28.95 -11.75 31.73
CA ILE A 206 30.19 -12.54 31.81
C ILE A 206 31.25 -11.79 32.63
N LYS A 207 31.44 -10.49 32.38
CA LYS A 207 32.35 -9.65 33.17
C LYS A 207 31.99 -9.61 34.65
N GLN A 208 30.70 -9.46 34.99
CA GLN A 208 30.24 -9.49 36.38
C GLN A 208 30.47 -10.85 37.04
N ARG A 209 30.21 -11.95 36.32
CA ARG A 209 30.52 -13.30 36.84
C ARG A 209 32.00 -13.49 37.12
N ASN A 210 32.88 -13.04 36.21
CA ASN A 210 34.32 -13.12 36.41
C ASN A 210 34.77 -12.27 37.61
N GLN A 211 34.22 -11.06 37.77
CA GLN A 211 34.49 -10.21 38.94
C GLN A 211 34.00 -10.85 40.24
N GLU A 212 32.80 -11.43 40.25
CA GLU A 212 32.28 -12.16 41.42
C GLU A 212 33.16 -13.36 41.77
N ASP A 213 33.61 -14.14 40.78
CA ASP A 213 34.49 -15.28 40.98
C ASP A 213 35.88 -14.85 41.49
N ASP A 214 36.43 -13.74 40.98
CA ASP A 214 37.70 -13.17 41.45
C ASP A 214 37.58 -12.69 42.90
N ILE A 215 36.49 -11.99 43.26
CA ILE A 215 36.20 -11.60 44.65
C ILE A 215 36.07 -12.86 45.53
N ARG A 216 35.40 -13.91 45.04
CA ARG A 216 35.23 -15.17 45.77
C ARG A 216 36.57 -15.86 46.04
N ARG A 217 37.48 -15.85 45.06
CA ARG A 217 38.86 -16.36 45.21
C ARG A 217 39.66 -15.54 46.21
N GLN A 218 39.60 -14.21 46.12
CA GLN A 218 40.28 -13.31 47.06
C GLN A 218 39.81 -13.54 48.50
N ASN A 219 38.50 -13.61 48.72
CA ASN A 219 37.94 -13.86 50.06
C ASN A 219 38.36 -15.23 50.62
N LYS A 220 38.49 -16.26 49.77
CA LYS A 220 39.00 -17.57 50.20
C LYS A 220 40.47 -17.49 50.63
N SER A 221 41.32 -16.80 49.86
CA SER A 221 42.71 -16.59 50.25
C SER A 221 42.86 -15.80 51.54
N VAL A 222 42.04 -14.76 51.74
CA VAL A 222 42.03 -13.98 53.00
C VAL A 222 41.65 -14.87 54.18
N SER A 223 40.60 -15.69 54.04
CA SER A 223 40.19 -16.63 55.10
C SER A 223 41.27 -17.67 55.42
N GLU A 224 41.99 -18.18 54.42
CA GLU A 224 43.11 -19.11 54.61
C GLU A 224 44.32 -18.44 55.30
N GLU A 225 44.59 -17.17 54.99
CA GLU A 225 45.64 -16.36 55.62
C GLU A 225 45.29 -16.01 57.08
N GLU A 226 44.05 -15.61 57.35
CA GLU A 226 43.54 -15.36 58.70
C GLU A 226 43.65 -16.61 59.58
N ALA A 227 43.27 -17.78 59.05
CA ALA A 227 43.43 -19.06 59.73
C ALA A 227 44.91 -19.39 60.05
N ARG A 228 45.84 -19.14 59.12
CA ARG A 228 47.29 -19.30 59.38
C ARG A 228 47.78 -18.35 60.46
N ASN A 229 47.40 -17.08 60.39
CA ASN A 229 47.80 -16.07 61.37
C ASN A 229 47.28 -16.40 62.76
N GLU A 230 46.03 -16.84 62.88
CA GLU A 230 45.45 -17.28 64.16
C GLU A 230 46.22 -18.48 64.74
N GLN A 231 46.67 -19.41 63.89
CA GLN A 231 47.50 -20.54 64.30
C GLN A 231 48.89 -20.09 64.79
N VAL A 232 49.55 -19.18 64.09
CA VAL A 232 50.83 -18.58 64.51
C VAL A 232 50.68 -17.84 65.85
N TYR A 233 49.63 -17.03 66.03
CA TYR A 233 49.37 -16.35 67.29
C TYR A 233 49.20 -17.34 68.46
N LYS A 234 48.51 -18.47 68.24
CA LYS A 234 48.39 -19.55 69.23
C LYS A 234 49.74 -20.17 69.58
N GLU A 235 50.61 -20.40 68.59
CA GLU A 235 51.96 -20.94 68.81
C GLU A 235 52.87 -19.97 69.57
N ILE A 236 52.82 -18.67 69.26
CA ILE A 236 53.58 -17.63 69.98
C ILE A 236 53.11 -17.55 71.43
N ALA A 237 51.79 -17.52 71.67
CA ALA A 237 51.23 -17.47 73.03
C ALA A 237 51.64 -18.70 73.87
N GLN A 238 51.63 -19.90 73.28
CA GLN A 238 52.13 -21.11 73.96
C GLN A 238 53.62 -21.05 74.27
N SER A 239 54.41 -20.52 73.34
CA SER A 239 55.87 -20.37 73.50
C SER A 239 56.21 -19.37 74.60
N LEU A 240 55.50 -18.23 74.66
CA LEU A 240 55.62 -17.24 75.74
C LEU A 240 55.26 -17.86 77.09
N LYS A 241 54.14 -18.60 77.19
CA LYS A 241 53.75 -19.28 78.43
C LYS A 241 54.80 -20.30 78.91
N LYS A 242 55.45 -21.02 77.98
CA LYS A 242 56.58 -21.93 78.32
C LYS A 242 57.82 -21.17 78.79
N ALA A 243 58.13 -20.02 78.19
CA ALA A 243 59.25 -19.17 78.58
C ALA A 243 59.03 -18.54 79.97
N GLU A 244 57.82 -18.04 80.25
CA GLU A 244 57.41 -17.54 81.57
C GLU A 244 57.52 -18.64 82.63
N GLY A 245 57.04 -19.86 82.34
CA GLY A 245 57.18 -21.01 83.24
C GLY A 245 58.64 -21.40 83.52
N LYS A 246 59.56 -21.20 82.57
CA LYS A 246 61.00 -21.39 82.79
C LYS A 246 61.61 -20.26 83.63
N LEU A 247 61.21 -19.01 83.39
CA LEU A 247 61.65 -17.84 84.16
C LEU A 247 61.21 -17.88 85.64
N VAL A 248 60.02 -18.40 85.92
CA VAL A 248 59.55 -18.61 87.30
C VAL A 248 60.36 -19.71 87.99
N LYS A 249 60.71 -20.80 87.29
CA LYS A 249 61.57 -21.87 87.83
C LYS A 249 63.02 -21.43 88.05
N SER A 250 63.55 -20.50 87.25
CA SER A 250 64.91 -19.97 87.43
C SER A 250 65.00 -18.91 88.54
N LYS A 251 63.94 -18.13 88.82
CA LYS A 251 63.91 -17.20 89.98
C LYS A 251 63.84 -17.92 91.34
N ILE A 252 63.29 -19.13 91.41
CA ILE A 252 63.20 -19.91 92.66
C ILE A 252 64.57 -20.50 93.08
N ARG A 253 65.58 -20.48 92.18
CA ARG A 253 66.94 -20.99 92.45
C ARG A 253 67.95 -19.91 92.88
N MET A 254 67.48 -18.73 93.28
CA MET A 254 68.29 -17.71 93.96
C MET A 254 67.82 -17.55 95.42
N LYS A 255 68.19 -18.52 96.25
CA LYS A 255 68.36 -18.40 97.70
C LYS A 255 69.54 -19.27 98.10
#